data_AF-A0A150GHV7-F1
#
_entry.id   AF-A0A150GHV7-F1
#
_cell.length_a   1.000
_cell.length_b   1.000
_cell.length_c   1.000
_cell.angle_alpha   90.00
_cell.angle_beta   90.00
_cell.angle_gamma   90.00
#
_symmetry.space_group_name_H-M   'P 1'
#
loop_
_entity.id
_entity.type
_entity.pdbx_description
1 polymer ?
#
loop_
_entity_poly.entity_id
_entity_poly.type
_entity_poly.pdbx_seq_one_letter_code
_entity_poly.pdbx_strand_id
1 'polypeptide(L)' 'MGKTHADVVGAFAVMDELGAELGLEWKASKDRGRDVPLQQLEFLGMLFDTVALEMRIPHSKRQRYVLGTTPSGQAGAGAL' A
#
# COMPACT_ATOMS: atom_id res chain seq x y z
N MET A 1 18.56 -2.05 22.06
CA MET A 1 17.72 -3.24 21.82
C MET A 1 16.69 -2.86 20.77
N GLY A 2 16.76 -3.43 19.56
CA GLY A 2 15.85 -3.11 18.47
C GLY A 2 14.59 -3.97 18.55
N LYS A 3 13.42 -3.38 18.25
CA LYS A 3 12.17 -4.14 18.10
C LYS A 3 12.34 -5.18 16.99
N THR A 4 11.89 -6.39 17.23
CA THR A 4 11.98 -7.52 16.29
C THR A 4 10.63 -7.76 15.61
N HIS A 5 10.60 -8.64 14.60
CA HIS A 5 9.33 -9.05 14.00
C HIS A 5 8.39 -9.74 15.00
N ALA A 6 8.91 -10.36 16.07
CA ALA A 6 8.08 -10.92 17.14
C ALA A 6 7.22 -9.85 17.85
N ASP A 7 7.71 -8.61 17.96
CA ASP A 7 6.94 -7.50 18.53
C ASP A 7 5.77 -7.10 17.60
N VAL A 8 5.95 -7.24 16.29
CA VAL A 8 4.90 -7.00 15.28
C VAL A 8 3.82 -8.08 15.37
N VAL A 9 4.21 -9.35 15.51
CA VAL A 9 3.27 -10.46 15.73
C VAL A 9 2.42 -10.21 16.98
N GLY A 10 3.04 -9.71 18.06
CA GLY A 10 2.31 -9.31 19.27
C GLY A 10 1.26 -8.22 19.01
N ALA A 11 1.58 -7.22 18.18
CA ALA A 11 0.63 -6.17 17.82
C ALA A 11 -0.57 -6.71 17.01
N PHE A 12 -0.33 -7.68 16.13
CA PHE A 12 -1.40 -8.36 15.40
C PHE A 12 -2.35 -9.12 16.34
N ALA A 13 -1.83 -9.82 17.35
CA ALA A 13 -2.65 -10.52 18.32
C ALA A 13 -3.58 -9.58 19.12
N VAL A 14 -3.08 -8.41 19.54
CA VAL A 14 -3.92 -7.39 20.20
C VAL A 14 -5.02 -6.88 19.26
N MET A 15 -4.69 -6.68 17.99
CA MET A 15 -5.67 -6.24 17.00
C MET A 15 -6.72 -7.32 16.67
N ASP A 16 -6.36 -8.60 16.75
CA ASP A 16 -7.32 -9.71 16.58
C ASP A 16 -8.35 -9.74 17.70
N GLU A 17 -7.89 -9.59 18.96
CA GLU A 17 -8.76 -9.55 20.14
C GLU A 17 -9.74 -8.38 20.05
N LEU A 18 -9.22 -7.16 19.84
CA LEU A 18 -10.05 -5.97 19.69
C LEU A 18 -10.96 -6.05 18.47
N GLY A 19 -10.48 -6.62 17.36
CA GLY A 19 -11.26 -6.83 16.16
C GLY A 19 -12.47 -7.72 16.44
N ALA A 20 -12.26 -8.86 17.10
CA ALA A 20 -13.32 -9.79 17.46
C ALA A 20 -14.37 -9.15 18.38
N GLU A 21 -13.95 -8.37 19.39
CA GLU A 21 -14.86 -7.63 20.27
C GLU A 21 -15.76 -6.64 19.51
N LEU A 22 -15.22 -6.04 18.44
CA LEU A 22 -15.93 -5.07 17.60
C LEU A 22 -16.72 -5.71 16.45
N GLY A 23 -16.67 -7.05 16.30
CA GLY A 23 -17.27 -7.75 15.16
C GLY A 23 -16.55 -7.47 13.83
N LEU A 24 -15.26 -7.14 13.88
CA LEU A 24 -14.40 -6.89 12.74
C LEU A 24 -13.48 -8.09 12.48
N GLU A 25 -13.26 -8.40 11.20
CA GLU A 25 -12.38 -9.49 10.79
C GLU A 25 -11.33 -9.01 9.79
N TRP A 26 -10.15 -9.62 9.87
CA TRP A 26 -9.09 -9.38 8.90
C TRP A 26 -9.45 -9.97 7.55
N LYS A 27 -9.19 -9.18 6.50
CA LYS A 27 -9.20 -9.71 5.13
C LYS A 27 -7.88 -10.42 4.86
N ALA A 28 -7.88 -11.76 4.85
CA ALA A 28 -6.68 -12.58 4.67
C ALA A 28 -5.75 -12.13 3.52
N SER A 29 -6.30 -11.78 2.35
CA SER A 29 -5.51 -11.29 1.19
C SER A 29 -4.73 -9.98 1.44
N LYS A 30 -5.07 -9.23 2.49
CA LYS A 30 -4.43 -7.97 2.89
C LYS A 30 -3.59 -8.11 4.17
N ASP A 31 -3.65 -9.25 4.83
CA ASP A 31 -2.95 -9.51 6.09
C ASP A 31 -1.53 -10.01 5.82
N ARG A 32 -0.76 -9.17 5.14
CA ARG A 32 0.65 -9.45 4.84
C ARG A 32 1.51 -8.82 5.92
N GLY A 33 2.54 -9.53 6.37
CA GLY A 33 3.46 -9.02 7.39
C GLY A 33 3.28 -9.65 8.78
N ARG A 34 2.16 -10.35 8.98
CA ARG A 34 1.90 -11.12 10.20
C ARG A 34 2.93 -12.22 10.39
N ASP A 35 3.01 -13.17 9.47
CA ASP A 35 3.88 -14.35 9.63
C ASP A 35 5.30 -14.13 9.13
N VAL A 36 5.48 -13.23 8.16
CA VAL A 36 6.77 -13.01 7.49
C VAL A 36 7.08 -11.51 7.48
N PRO A 37 8.30 -11.09 7.86
CA PRO A 37 8.70 -9.69 7.75
C PRO A 37 8.54 -9.14 6.34
N LEU A 38 8.01 -7.92 6.23
CA LEU A 38 7.93 -7.21 4.95
C LEU A 38 8.97 -6.10 4.89
N GLN A 39 9.74 -6.11 3.80
CA GLN A 39 10.67 -5.03 3.46
C GLN A 39 9.97 -3.88 2.74
N GLN A 40 8.77 -4.12 2.21
CA GLN A 40 8.01 -3.16 1.44
C GLN A 40 6.52 -3.26 1.79
N LEU A 41 5.88 -2.11 1.96
CA LEU A 41 4.48 -1.98 2.37
C LEU A 41 3.76 -1.02 1.44
N GLU A 42 2.58 -1.41 0.95
CA GLU A 42 1.68 -0.47 0.29
C GLU A 42 0.71 0.11 1.32
N PHE A 43 0.77 1.43 1.52
CA PHE A 43 -0.11 2.16 2.43
C PHE A 43 -0.70 3.37 1.74
N LEU A 44 -2.04 3.49 1.73
CA LEU A 44 -2.78 4.57 1.06
C LEU A 44 -2.36 4.80 -0.41
N GLY A 45 -2.01 3.72 -1.11
CA GLY A 45 -1.56 3.75 -2.50
C GLY A 45 -0.18 4.38 -2.70
N MET A 46 0.63 4.43 -1.64
CA MET A 46 2.06 4.74 -1.64
C MET A 46 2.82 3.46 -1.30
N LEU A 47 3.97 3.26 -1.93
CA LEU A 47 4.88 2.18 -1.57
C LEU A 47 5.92 2.74 -0.60
N PHE A 48 6.02 2.15 0.58
CA PHE A 48 7.07 2.43 1.54
C PHE A 48 8.11 1.30 1.49
N ASP A 49 9.37 1.67 1.30
CA ASP A 49 10.51 0.76 1.41
C ASP A 49 11.12 0.91 2.80
N THR A 50 11.03 -0.14 3.61
CA THR A 50 11.48 -0.11 5.02
C THR A 50 12.99 -0.24 5.16
N VAL A 51 13.70 -0.67 4.11
CA VAL A 51 15.16 -0.78 4.08
C VAL A 51 15.78 0.56 3.72
N ALA A 52 15.27 1.22 2.67
CA ALA A 52 15.72 2.54 2.25
C ALA A 52 15.09 3.69 3.05
N LEU A 53 14.02 3.42 3.80
CA LEU A 53 13.19 4.43 4.50
C LEU A 53 12.60 5.48 3.54
N GLU A 54 12.16 5.03 2.37
CA GLU A 54 11.64 5.89 1.30
C GLU A 54 10.17 5.63 1.01
N MET A 55 9.40 6.71 0.77
CA MET A 55 8.05 6.64 0.24
C MET A 55 8.01 7.03 -1.23
N ARG A 56 7.42 6.20 -2.08
CA ARG A 56 7.29 6.44 -3.52
C ARG A 56 5.91 6.10 -4.06
N ILE A 57 5.52 6.75 -5.15
CA ILE A 57 4.32 6.39 -5.89
C ILE A 57 4.61 5.09 -6.66
N PRO A 58 3.82 4.01 -6.49
CA PRO A 58 3.98 2.77 -7.26
C PRO A 58 3.97 3.04 -8.76
N HIS A 59 4.75 2.28 -9.53
CA HIS A 59 4.86 2.46 -10.99
C HIS A 59 3.49 2.40 -11.69
N SER A 60 2.66 1.41 -11.33
CA SER A 60 1.29 1.26 -11.86
C SER A 60 0.42 2.49 -11.59
N LYS A 61 0.58 3.14 -10.43
CA LYS A 61 -0.13 4.38 -10.09
C LYS A 61 0.43 5.57 -10.87
N ARG A 62 1.75 5.65 -11.08
CA ARG A 62 2.39 6.67 -11.94
C ARG A 62 1.88 6.61 -13.39
N GLN A 63 1.75 5.41 -13.96
CA GLN A 63 1.23 5.22 -15.32
C GLN A 63 -0.19 5.77 -15.49
N ARG A 64 -1.05 5.59 -14.49
CA ARG A 64 -2.43 6.14 -14.52
C ARG A 64 -2.45 7.67 -14.54
N TYR A 65 -1.53 8.34 -13.85
CA TYR A 65 -1.44 9.80 -13.90
C TYR A 65 -1.04 10.28 -15.29
N VAL A 66 -0.08 9.63 -15.95
CA VAL A 66 0.36 9.99 -17.31
C VAL A 66 -0.78 9.83 -18.32
N LEU A 67 -1.53 8.72 -18.25
CA LEU A 67 -2.67 8.48 -19.13
C LEU A 67 -3.83 9.46 -18.87
N GLY A 68 -4.07 9.81 -17.60
CA GLY A 68 -5.09 10.79 -17.20
C GLY A 68 -4.74 12.25 -17.53
N THR A 69 -3.47 12.55 -17.87
CA THR A 69 -3.02 13.88 -18.29
C THR A 69 -3.01 14.09 -19.81
N THR A 70 -3.52 13.15 -20.60
CA THR A 70 -3.70 13.38 -22.04
C THR A 70 -4.60 14.60 -22.22
N PRO A 71 -4.13 15.72 -22.80
CA PRO A 71 -4.96 16.91 -22.92
C PRO A 71 -6.13 16.58 -23.85
N SER A 72 -7.36 16.78 -23.39
CA SER A 72 -8.59 16.64 -24.17
C SER A 72 -8.75 17.75 -25.23
N GLY A 73 -7.67 18.17 -25.88
CA GLY A 73 -7.63 19.43 -26.61
C GLY A 73 -6.61 19.49 -27.74
N GLN A 74 -6.54 18.46 -28.60
CA GLN A 74 -6.07 18.58 -29.98
C GLN A 74 -6.83 17.59 -30.87
N ALA A 75 -8.13 17.80 -31.06
CA ALA A 75 -8.88 17.24 -32.19
C ALA A 75 -9.35 18.43 -33.03
N GLY A 76 -8.47 18.93 -33.89
CA GLY A 76 -8.72 20.13 -34.69
C GLY A 76 -7.54 20.51 -35.56
N ALA A 77 -7.01 19.57 -36.33
CA ALA A 77 -6.12 19.89 -37.46
C ALA A 77 -6.23 18.78 -38.50
N GLY A 78 -6.84 19.09 -39.65
CA GLY A 78 -6.86 18.20 -40.81
C GLY A 78 -8.22 18.01 -41.47
N ALA A 79 -8.94 19.09 -41.76
CA ALA A 79 -9.92 19.11 -42.83
C ALA A 79 -9.82 20.46 -43.54
N LEU A 80 -8.97 20.50 -44.57
CA LEU A 80 -9.12 21.18 -45.86
C LEU A 80 -7.93 20.79 -46.73
#